data_AF-A0A6G3WI35-F1
#
_entry.id   AF-A0A6G3WI35-F1
#
_cell.length_a   1.000
_cell.length_b   1.000
_cell.length_c   1.000
_cell.angle_alpha   90.00
_cell.angle_beta   90.00
_cell.angle_gamma   90.00
#
_symmetry.space_group_name_H-M   'P 1'
#
loop_
_entity.id
_entity.type
_entity.pdbx_description
1 polymer ?
#
loop_
_entity_poly.entity_id
_entity_poly.type
_entity_poly.pdbx_seq_one_letter_code
_entity_poly.pdbx_strand_id
1 'polypeptide(L)' 'MNDGGQRQFGPLGKVLVIIPTYNEVENIGPIVDRVRTAVPDADILV' A
#
# COMPACT_ATOMS: atom_id res chain seq x y z
N MET A 1 -20.12 4.86 25.66
CA MET A 1 -19.59 6.08 25.01
C MET A 1 -18.13 5.78 24.66
N ASN A 2 -17.65 5.65 23.42
CA ASN A 2 -18.20 5.88 22.08
C ASN A 2 -17.66 4.77 21.18
N ASP A 3 -18.51 4.19 20.34
CA ASP A 3 -18.13 3.21 19.33
C ASP A 3 -17.07 3.83 18.40
N GLY A 4 -15.98 3.11 18.17
CA GLY A 4 -14.87 3.50 17.30
C GLY A 4 -15.33 3.64 15.85
N GLY A 5 -16.03 4.74 15.57
CA GLY A 5 -16.69 5.02 14.30
C GLY A 5 -15.73 4.72 13.16
N GLN A 6 -16.13 3.80 12.30
CA GLN A 6 -15.44 3.50 11.06
C GLN A 6 -15.25 4.83 10.34
N ARG A 7 -13.99 5.30 10.26
CA ARG A 7 -13.68 6.52 9.53
C ARG A 7 -14.08 6.27 8.10
N GLN A 8 -15.14 6.92 7.66
CA GLN A 8 -15.59 6.85 6.29
C GLN A 8 -14.66 7.76 5.48
N PHE A 9 -13.57 7.18 4.99
CA PHE A 9 -12.72 7.86 4.04
C PHE A 9 -13.53 8.04 2.75
N GLY A 10 -13.54 9.26 2.21
CA GLY A 10 -13.96 9.47 0.82
C GLY A 10 -13.09 8.63 -0.14
N PRO A 11 -13.36 8.67 -1.45
CA PRO A 11 -12.50 7.97 -2.41
C PRO A 11 -11.03 8.33 -2.13
N LEU A 12 -10.17 7.33 -1.95
CA LEU A 12 -8.80 7.47 -1.39
C LEU A 12 -7.85 8.36 -2.23
N GLY A 13 -8.33 8.95 -3.33
CA GLY A 13 -7.51 9.70 -4.26
C GLY A 13 -6.40 8.82 -4.83
N LYS A 14 -5.29 9.44 -5.23
CA LYS A 14 -4.09 8.69 -5.62
C LYS A 14 -3.43 8.09 -4.38
N VAL A 15 -3.12 6.80 -4.44
CA VAL A 15 -2.49 6.05 -3.35
C VAL A 15 -1.03 5.77 -3.72
N LEU A 16 -0.12 6.09 -2.80
CA LEU A 16 1.29 5.72 -2.88
C LEU A 16 1.60 4.68 -1.79
N VAL A 17 2.13 3.53 -2.19
CA VAL A 17 2.61 2.49 -1.29
C VAL A 17 4.13 2.62 -1.16
N ILE A 18 4.61 2.78 0.07
CA ILE A 18 6.04 2.87 0.38
C ILE A 18 6.51 1.51 0.89
N ILE A 19 7.52 0.94 0.22
CA ILE A 19 8.14 -0.36 0.54
C ILE A 19 9.59 -0.09 0.99
N PRO A 20 9.82 0.28 2.27
CA PRO A 20 11.18 0.50 2.76
C PRO A 20 11.96 -0.82 2.71
N THR A 21 13.18 -0.78 2.19
CA THR A 21 14.07 -1.95 2.10
C THR A 21 15.46 -1.65 2.64
N TYR A 22 16.04 -2.61 3.35
CA TYR A 22 17.43 -2.58 3.84
C TYR A 22 18.32 -3.47 2.97
N ASN A 23 18.37 -3.18 1.67
CA ASN A 23 19.15 -3.92 0.66
C ASN A 23 18.71 -5.38 0.44
N GLU A 24 17.41 -5.67 0.57
CA GLU A 24 16.82 -6.99 0.36
C GLU A 24 16.23 -7.12 -1.05
N VAL A 25 17.09 -7.11 -2.07
CA VAL A 25 16.66 -7.07 -3.48
C VAL A 25 15.73 -8.23 -3.87
N GLU A 26 15.95 -9.41 -3.29
CA GLU A 26 15.16 -10.62 -3.57
C GLU A 26 13.71 -10.52 -3.08
N ASN A 27 13.46 -9.72 -2.03
CA ASN A 27 12.12 -9.52 -1.49
C ASN A 27 11.33 -8.46 -2.26
N ILE A 28 11.98 -7.58 -3.03
CA ILE A 28 11.32 -6.47 -3.74
C ILE A 28 10.30 -6.98 -4.76
N GLY A 29 10.71 -7.87 -5.67
CA GLY A 29 9.82 -8.40 -6.71
C GLY A 29 8.53 -9.00 -6.14
N PRO A 30 8.61 -10.00 -5.23
CA PRO A 30 7.44 -10.62 -4.63
C PRO A 30 6.52 -9.65 -3.88
N ILE A 31 7.05 -8.59 -3.26
CA ILE A 31 6.21 -7.60 -2.57
C ILE A 31 5.53 -6.68 -3.57
N VAL A 32 6.27 -6.19 -4.57
CA VAL A 32 5.73 -5.35 -5.65
C VAL A 32 4.60 -6.08 -6.39
N ASP A 33 4.77 -7.37 -6.69
CA ASP A 33 3.75 -8.18 -7.37
C ASP A 33 2.45 -8.28 -6.56
N ARG A 34 2.57 -8.45 -5.23
CA ARG A 34 1.41 -8.49 -4.33
C ARG A 34 0.69 -7.15 -4.29
N VAL A 35 1.42 -6.04 -4.25
CA VAL A 35 0.83 -4.69 -4.26
C VAL A 35 0.11 -4.44 -5.58
N ARG A 36 0.74 -4.76 -6.72
CA ARG A 36 0.12 -4.62 -8.05
C ARG A 36 -1.12 -5.49 -8.23
N THR A 37 -1.14 -6.68 -7.62
CA THR A 37 -2.31 -7.57 -7.62
C THR A 37 -3.45 -7.01 -6.77
N ALA A 38 -3.15 -6.45 -5.60
CA ALA A 38 -4.16 -5.97 -4.66
C ALA A 38 -4.72 -4.59 -5.03
N VAL A 39 -3.86 -3.67 -5.47
CA VAL A 39 -4.22 -2.29 -5.79
C VAL A 39 -3.47 -1.86 -7.07
N PRO A 40 -3.98 -2.23 -8.26
CA PRO A 40 -3.30 -1.97 -9.54
C PRO A 40 -2.95 -0.50 -9.77
N ASP A 41 -3.83 0.40 -9.32
CA ASP A 41 -3.73 1.85 -9.53
C ASP A 41 -2.81 2.56 -8.52
N ALA A 42 -2.22 1.84 -7.56
CA ALA A 42 -1.29 2.44 -6.62
C ALA A 42 0.08 2.71 -7.27
N ASP A 43 0.64 3.87 -6.94
CA ASP A 43 2.06 4.14 -7.17
C ASP A 43 2.88 3.39 -6.11
N ILE A 44 4.11 2.99 -6.47
CA ILE A 44 5.01 2.27 -5.57
C ILE A 44 6.33 3.04 -5.47
N LEU A 45 6.74 3.34 -4.24
CA LEU A 45 8.06 3.84 -3.90
C LEU A 45 8.79 2.77 -3.10
N VAL A 46 9.89 2.25 -3.64
CA VAL A 46 10.80 1.32 -2.97
C VAL A 46 11.95 2.11 -2.37
#